data_AF-A0A1G8Z3G4-F1
#
_entry.id   AF-A0A1G8Z3G4-F1
#
_cell.length_a   1.000
_cell.length_b   1.000
_cell.length_c   1.000
_cell.angle_alpha   90.00
_cell.angle_beta   90.00
_cell.angle_gamma   90.00
#
_symmetry.space_group_name_H-M   'P 1'
#
loop_
_entity.id
_entity.type
_entity.pdbx_description
1 polymer ?
#
loop_
_entity_poly.entity_id
_entity_poly.type
_entity_poly.pdbx_seq_one_letter_code
_entity_poly.pdbx_strand_id
1 'polypeptide(L)'
;MGKKAKNKKYKIAQFAGAGTAVPMTGFANSVDSAALEHRSEGLVLGVGGNMFKLAGLVIVFGVFAAFIIGLLKWALSALGGI
;
A
#
# COMPACT_ATOMS: atom_id res chain seq x y z
N MET A 1 19.92 17.17 -17.26
CA MET A 1 19.05 16.14 -16.64
C MET A 1 17.76 16.02 -17.46
N GLY A 2 17.67 15.23 -18.53
CA GLY A 2 17.65 13.76 -18.51
C GLY A 2 16.28 13.22 -18.94
N LYS A 3 15.76 13.64 -20.11
CA LYS A 3 14.43 13.24 -20.66
C LYS A 3 14.21 11.72 -20.76
N LYS A 4 15.27 10.90 -20.69
CA LYS A 4 15.20 9.42 -20.72
C LYS A 4 14.60 8.77 -19.47
N ALA A 5 14.65 9.42 -18.29
CA ALA A 5 14.15 8.81 -17.04
C ALA A 5 12.62 8.83 -16.92
N LYS A 6 11.96 9.88 -17.44
CA LYS A 6 10.49 9.98 -17.45
C LYS A 6 9.86 8.84 -18.25
N ASN A 7 10.37 8.57 -19.46
CA ASN A 7 9.81 7.55 -20.36
C ASN A 7 9.91 6.11 -19.82
N LYS A 8 10.85 5.81 -18.92
CA LYS A 8 10.97 4.47 -18.32
C LYS A 8 9.88 4.21 -17.28
N LYS A 9 9.54 5.20 -16.44
CA LYS A 9 8.45 5.07 -15.44
C LYS A 9 7.08 4.90 -16.10
N TYR A 10 6.79 5.65 -17.17
CA TYR A 10 5.52 5.50 -17.90
C TYR A 10 5.35 4.11 -18.53
N LYS A 11 6.44 3.48 -19.00
CA LYS A 11 6.39 2.10 -19.53
C LYS A 11 6.11 1.05 -18.45
N ILE A 12 6.63 1.22 -17.24
CA ILE A 12 6.36 0.32 -16.11
C ILE A 12 4.91 0.49 -15.64
N ALA A 13 4.38 1.71 -15.62
CA ALA A 13 2.97 1.97 -15.31
C ALA A 13 2.01 1.40 -16.37
N GLN A 14 2.37 1.46 -17.67
CA GLN A 14 1.62 0.81 -18.75
C GLN A 14 1.69 -0.72 -18.68
N PHE A 15 2.85 -1.29 -18.31
CA PHE A 15 3.08 -2.73 -18.24
C PHE A 15 2.50 -3.38 -16.96
N ALA A 16 2.60 -2.69 -15.82
CA ALA A 16 1.92 -3.08 -14.58
C ALA A 16 0.40 -2.93 -14.69
N GLY A 17 -0.07 -2.08 -15.61
CA GLY A 17 -1.48 -1.92 -15.96
C GLY A 17 -2.39 -1.66 -14.76
N ALA A 18 -3.68 -1.95 -14.92
CA ALA A 18 -4.65 -1.88 -13.84
C ALA A 18 -4.41 -2.94 -12.74
N GLY A 19 -3.41 -3.82 -12.86
CA GLY A 19 -3.22 -4.98 -11.99
C GLY A 19 -2.91 -4.66 -10.52
N THR A 20 -2.31 -3.50 -10.24
CA THR A 20 -2.13 -3.01 -8.86
C THR A 20 -3.23 -2.06 -8.41
N ALA A 21 -3.89 -1.38 -9.35
CA ALA A 21 -4.99 -0.46 -9.07
C ALA A 21 -6.27 -1.21 -8.70
N VAL A 22 -6.62 -2.30 -9.40
CA VAL A 22 -7.85 -3.07 -9.21
C VAL A 22 -7.95 -3.71 -7.81
N PRO A 23 -6.89 -4.35 -7.28
CA PRO A 23 -6.91 -4.85 -5.91
C PRO A 23 -7.01 -3.73 -4.86
N MET A 24 -6.32 -2.60 -5.08
CA MET A 24 -6.38 -1.45 -4.17
C MET A 24 -7.79 -0.85 -4.11
N THR A 25 -8.47 -0.71 -5.25
CA THR A 25 -9.85 -0.23 -5.28
C THR A 25 -10.83 -1.23 -4.66
N GLY A 26 -10.62 -2.54 -4.88
CA GLY A 26 -11.43 -3.58 -4.26
C GLY A 26 -11.31 -3.60 -2.74
N PHE A 27 -10.10 -3.42 -2.23
CA PHE A 27 -9.82 -3.29 -0.80
C PHE A 27 -10.41 -2.01 -0.19
N ALA A 28 -10.37 -0.89 -0.91
CA ALA A 28 -11.01 0.34 -0.45
C ALA A 28 -12.54 0.16 -0.31
N ASN A 29 -13.20 -0.49 -1.28
CA ASN A 29 -14.64 -0.75 -1.23
C ASN A 29 -15.03 -1.68 -0.07
N SER A 30 -14.23 -2.70 0.23
CA SER A 30 -14.53 -3.59 1.37
C SER A 30 -14.38 -2.88 2.71
N VAL A 31 -13.42 -1.97 2.85
CA VAL A 31 -13.25 -1.14 4.05
C VAL A 31 -14.39 -0.14 4.21
N ASP A 32 -14.83 0.51 3.13
CA ASP A 32 -15.93 1.49 3.17
C ASP A 32 -17.28 0.81 3.44
N SER A 33 -17.53 -0.37 2.87
CA SER A 33 -18.72 -1.18 3.19
C SER A 33 -18.75 -1.55 4.68
N ALA A 34 -17.61 -1.97 5.25
CA ALA A 34 -17.52 -2.27 6.68
C ALA A 34 -17.77 -1.02 7.56
N ALA A 35 -17.35 0.16 7.08
CA ALA A 35 -17.59 1.43 7.74
C ALA A 35 -19.07 1.85 7.73
N LEU A 36 -19.78 1.63 6.61
CA LEU A 36 -21.20 1.93 6.47
C LEU A 36 -22.07 1.00 7.31
N GLU A 37 -21.76 -0.31 7.31
CA GLU A 37 -22.53 -1.34 8.02
C GLU A 37 -22.45 -1.16 9.54
N HIS A 38 -21.26 -0.87 10.07
CA HIS A 38 -21.03 -0.72 11.51
C HIS A 38 -21.07 0.75 11.97
N ARG A 39 -21.62 1.65 11.13
CA ARG A 39 -21.79 3.08 11.48
C ARG A 39 -22.69 3.28 12.70
N SER A 40 -23.71 2.42 12.84
CA SER A 40 -24.65 2.41 13.96
C SER A 40 -24.01 1.98 15.29
N GLU A 41 -22.90 1.24 15.24
CA GLU A 41 -22.16 0.77 16.42
C GLU A 41 -21.18 1.81 17.00
N GLY A 42 -21.11 3.00 16.37
CA GLY A 42 -20.27 4.11 16.80
C GLY A 42 -18.89 4.14 16.16
N LEU A 43 -18.27 5.33 16.15
CA LEU A 43 -17.08 5.61 15.33
C LEU A 43 -15.82 4.85 15.75
N VAL A 44 -15.66 4.51 17.04
CA VAL A 44 -14.43 3.92 17.56
C VAL A 44 -14.54 2.41 17.67
N LEU A 45 -15.56 1.90 18.37
CA LEU A 45 -15.76 0.47 18.62
C LEU A 45 -16.37 -0.25 17.40
N GLY A 46 -17.27 0.41 16.67
CA GLY A 46 -17.93 -0.13 15.48
C GLY A 46 -17.13 0.11 14.20
N VAL A 47 -17.11 1.35 13.73
CA VAL A 47 -16.48 1.75 12.46
C VAL A 47 -14.97 1.52 12.50
N GLY A 48 -14.28 2.13 13.46
CA GLY A 48 -12.82 2.05 13.58
C GLY A 48 -12.32 0.62 13.81
N GLY A 49 -12.94 -0.12 14.72
CA GLY A 49 -12.58 -1.51 15.02
C GLY A 49 -12.71 -2.45 13.82
N ASN A 50 -13.83 -2.39 13.09
CA ASN A 50 -14.08 -3.28 11.95
C ASN A 50 -13.27 -2.88 10.71
N MET A 51 -13.10 -1.58 10.43
CA MET A 51 -12.21 -1.12 9.37
C MET A 51 -10.75 -1.51 9.64
N PHE A 52 -10.28 -1.39 10.90
CA PHE A 52 -8.91 -1.73 11.27
C PHE A 52 -8.65 -3.23 11.23
N LYS A 53 -9.64 -4.09 11.48
CA LYS A 53 -9.48 -5.54 11.33
C LYS A 53 -9.18 -5.93 9.88
N LEU A 54 -9.84 -5.29 8.92
CA LEU A 54 -9.59 -5.48 7.50
C LEU A 54 -8.28 -4.80 7.07
N ALA A 55 -8.04 -3.57 7.53
CA ALA A 55 -6.90 -2.77 7.09
C ALA A 55 -5.57 -3.07 7.78
N GLY A 56 -5.62 -3.59 9.01
CA GLY A 56 -4.47 -3.86 9.85
C GLY A 56 -3.53 -4.88 9.24
N LEU A 57 -4.06 -5.95 8.61
CA LEU A 57 -3.25 -6.97 7.94
C LEU A 57 -2.38 -6.34 6.84
N VAL A 58 -2.97 -5.50 5.98
CA VAL A 58 -2.25 -4.86 4.86
C VAL A 58 -1.15 -3.94 5.37
N ILE A 59 -1.43 -3.17 6.43
CA ILE A 59 -0.44 -2.26 7.02
C ILE A 59 0.73 -3.05 7.61
N VAL A 60 0.48 -4.14 8.35
CA VAL A 60 1.54 -4.94 8.98
C VAL A 60 2.45 -5.56 7.92
N PHE A 61 1.89 -6.25 6.92
CA PHE A 61 2.70 -6.89 5.88
C PHE A 61 3.40 -5.85 4.98
N GLY A 62 2.73 -4.74 4.66
CA GLY A 62 3.30 -3.68 3.84
C GLY A 62 4.47 -2.97 4.51
N VAL A 63 4.30 -2.58 5.77
CA VAL A 63 5.36 -1.92 6.56
C VAL A 63 6.52 -2.89 6.81
N PHE A 64 6.23 -4.16 7.11
CA PHE A 64 7.29 -5.16 7.31
C PHE A 64 8.10 -5.41 6.04
N ALA A 65 7.45 -5.54 4.88
CA ALA A 65 8.14 -5.67 3.59
C ALA A 65 8.98 -4.41 3.26
N ALA A 66 8.43 -3.22 3.50
CA ALA A 66 9.14 -1.96 3.32
C ALA A 66 10.34 -1.82 4.26
N PHE A 67 10.22 -2.31 5.51
CA PHE A 67 11.30 -2.34 6.48
C PHE A 67 12.45 -3.22 6.01
N ILE A 68 12.18 -4.44 5.54
CA ILE A 68 13.23 -5.33 5.02
C ILE A 68 13.93 -4.73 3.81
N ILE A 69 13.18 -4.19 2.84
CA ILE A 69 13.75 -3.55 1.65
C ILE A 69 14.55 -2.30 2.04
N GLY A 70 14.05 -1.51 2.99
CA GLY A 70 14.75 -0.35 3.55
C GLY A 70 16.07 -0.74 4.21
N LEU A 71 16.07 -1.83 4.98
CA LEU A 71 17.26 -2.38 5.62
C LEU A 71 18.28 -2.84 4.59
N LEU A 72 17.83 -3.54 3.54
CA LEU A 72 18.68 -4.01 2.44
C LEU A 72 19.33 -2.82 1.70
N LYS A 73 18.54 -1.79 1.40
CA LYS A 73 19.03 -0.57 0.76
C LYS A 73 20.05 0.15 1.62
N TRP A 74 19.78 0.28 2.92
CA TRP A 74 20.70 0.90 3.86
C TRP A 74 22.01 0.12 3.94
N ALA A 75 21.96 -1.21 4.04
CA ALA A 75 23.14 -2.06 4.07
C ALA A 75 23.98 -1.99 2.78
N LEU A 76 23.32 -1.95 1.61
CA LEU A 76 24.00 -1.83 0.31
C LEU A 76 24.67 -0.47 0.13
N SER A 77 24.02 0.61 0.57
CA SER A 77 24.59 1.96 0.51
C SER A 77 25.76 2.11 1.50
N ALA A 78 25.68 1.47 2.67
CA ALA A 78 26.77 1.43 3.65
C ALA A 78 28.02 0.67 3.14
N LEU A 79 27.88 -0.29 2.22
CA LEU A 79 28.98 -1.06 1.63
C LEU A 79 29.61 -0.42 0.38
N GLY A 80 29.20 0.80 0.00
CA GLY A 80 29.74 1.53 -1.15
C GLY A 80 29.03 1.30 -2.49
N GLY A 81 27.87 0.64 -2.48
CA GLY A 81 27.03 0.45 -3.66
C GLY A 81 26.00 1.57 -3.83
N ILE A 82 26.44 2.71 -4.41
CA ILE A 82 25.67 3.94 -4.70
C ILE A 82 25.11 4.67 -3.46
#